data_AF-A0AAF0ZCL5-F1
#
_entry.id   AF-A0AAF0ZCL5-F1
#
_cell.length_a   1.000
_cell.length_b   1.000
_cell.length_c   1.000
_cell.angle_alpha   90.00
_cell.angle_beta   90.00
_cell.angle_gamma   90.00
#
_symmetry.space_group_name_H-M   'P 1'
#
loop_
_entity.id
_entity.type
_entity.pdbx_description
1 polymer ?
#
loop_
_entity_poly.entity_id
_entity_poly.type
_entity_poly.pdbx_seq_one_letter_code
_entity_poly.pdbx_strand_id
1 'polypeptide(L)'
;MWVSYCEDGASPSWCWYCCCSCPKKVLQFAGIEDVFTSSRGSTKTLGNFVKETFDCLMKTYGFLTPNFWKEARFTKSPFQDYFDILAKPSNKVIVYASKEAAPERFEA
;
A
#
# COMPACT_ATOMS: atom_id res chain seq x y z
N MET A 1 21.79 -8.64 -21.86
CA MET A 1 20.50 -8.44 -22.55
C MET A 1 19.85 -9.81 -22.71
N TRP A 2 19.04 -10.22 -21.74
CA TRP A 2 18.20 -11.42 -21.84
C TRP A 2 16.79 -10.98 -21.42
N VAL A 3 15.87 -11.05 -22.36
CA VAL A 3 14.45 -10.92 -22.14
C VAL A 3 13.97 -12.35 -21.92
N SER A 4 13.58 -12.70 -20.70
CA SER A 4 12.78 -13.91 -20.51
C SER A 4 11.37 -13.53 -20.97
N TYR A 5 11.17 -13.63 -22.28
CA TYR A 5 9.87 -13.59 -22.92
C TYR A 5 9.13 -14.84 -22.44
N CYS A 6 8.00 -14.65 -21.77
CA CYS A 6 6.95 -15.67 -21.68
C CYS A 6 6.26 -15.67 -23.05
N GLU A 7 6.90 -16.27 -24.04
CA GLU A 7 6.29 -16.59 -25.33
C GLU A 7 6.32 -18.11 -25.44
N ASP A 8 5.20 -18.74 -25.07
CA ASP A 8 4.65 -19.89 -25.77
C ASP A 8 3.23 -20.12 -25.22
N GLY A 9 2.27 -20.25 -26.13
CA GLY A 9 0.86 -19.99 -25.89
C GLY A 9 0.22 -20.79 -24.76
N ALA A 10 -0.42 -20.07 -23.84
CA ALA A 10 -1.37 -20.65 -22.90
C ALA A 10 -2.51 -19.67 -22.62
N SER A 11 -3.72 -20.20 -22.74
CA SER A 11 -5.03 -19.58 -22.53
C SER A 11 -5.08 -18.58 -21.36
N PRO A 12 -5.89 -17.49 -21.45
CA PRO A 12 -5.98 -16.42 -20.44
C PRO A 12 -6.42 -16.89 -19.04
N SER A 13 -6.73 -18.16 -18.84
CA SER A 13 -7.16 -18.72 -17.55
C SER A 13 -6.04 -19.20 -16.63
N TRP A 14 -4.77 -19.34 -17.08
CA TRP A 14 -3.72 -20.03 -16.29
C TRP A 14 -2.42 -19.27 -15.99
N CYS A 15 -2.30 -17.98 -16.33
CA CYS A 15 -1.06 -17.23 -16.10
C CYS A 15 -0.83 -16.80 -14.62
N TRP A 16 -1.87 -16.81 -13.77
CA TRP A 16 -1.80 -16.22 -12.43
C TRP A 16 -1.08 -17.07 -11.35
N TYR A 17 -0.69 -18.31 -11.66
CA TYR A 17 -0.09 -19.22 -10.66
C TYR A 17 1.45 -19.21 -10.62
N CYS A 18 2.14 -18.76 -11.66
CA CYS A 18 3.59 -18.97 -11.81
C CYS A 18 4.50 -17.81 -11.34
N CYS A 19 3.95 -16.65 -10.98
CA CYS A 19 4.76 -15.56 -10.44
C CYS A 19 4.94 -15.76 -8.92
N CYS A 20 5.94 -16.57 -8.53
CA CYS A 20 6.57 -16.69 -7.22
C CYS A 20 5.69 -16.46 -5.96
N SER A 21 5.66 -17.41 -5.03
CA SER A 21 4.98 -17.30 -3.71
C SER A 21 5.27 -15.99 -2.94
N CYS A 22 6.40 -15.35 -3.21
CA CYS A 22 6.87 -14.14 -2.56
C CYS A 22 6.09 -12.85 -2.97
N PRO A 23 6.08 -12.39 -4.24
CA PRO A 23 5.32 -11.20 -4.68
C PRO A 23 3.81 -11.41 -4.54
N LYS A 24 3.32 -12.64 -4.74
CA LYS A 24 1.89 -12.96 -4.62
C LYS A 24 1.34 -12.61 -3.22
N LYS A 25 2.08 -12.91 -2.15
CA LYS A 25 1.67 -12.58 -0.78
C LYS A 25 1.69 -11.06 -0.53
N VAL A 26 2.72 -10.36 -1.00
CA VAL A 26 2.82 -8.90 -0.85
C VAL A 26 1.66 -8.20 -1.56
N LEU A 27 1.31 -8.64 -2.76
CA LEU A 27 0.22 -8.08 -3.55
C LEU A 27 -1.17 -8.38 -2.95
N GLN A 28 -1.34 -9.57 -2.36
CA GLN A 28 -2.55 -9.91 -1.60
C GLN A 28 -2.73 -9.01 -0.37
N PHE A 29 -1.66 -8.71 0.36
CA PHE A 29 -1.71 -7.76 1.48
C PHE A 29 -2.00 -6.32 1.03
N ALA A 30 -1.58 -5.96 -0.18
CA ALA A 30 -1.92 -4.67 -0.78
C ALA A 30 -3.37 -4.59 -1.29
N GLY A 31 -4.08 -5.73 -1.40
CA GLY A 31 -5.46 -5.79 -1.90
C GLY A 31 -5.59 -5.62 -3.41
N ILE A 32 -4.54 -5.92 -4.18
CA ILE A 32 -4.54 -5.79 -5.64
C ILE A 32 -5.01 -7.12 -6.26
N GLU A 33 -6.10 -7.10 -7.03
CA GLU A 33 -6.72 -8.30 -7.61
C GLU A 33 -5.94 -8.80 -8.83
N ASP A 34 -5.63 -7.91 -9.78
CA ASP A 34 -4.97 -8.24 -11.03
C ASP A 34 -3.75 -7.35 -11.28
N VAL A 35 -2.59 -7.96 -11.47
CA VAL A 35 -1.35 -7.25 -11.81
C VAL A 35 -0.42 -8.13 -12.63
N PHE A 36 0.12 -7.57 -13.70
CA PHE A 36 1.23 -8.17 -14.43
C PHE A 36 2.54 -7.80 -13.74
N THR A 37 3.35 -8.80 -13.40
CA THR A 37 4.65 -8.58 -12.77
C THR A 37 5.76 -8.99 -13.71
N SER A 38 6.73 -8.10 -13.87
CA SER A 38 7.98 -8.39 -14.57
C SER A 38 9.14 -8.00 -13.67
N SER A 39 10.05 -8.93 -13.44
CA SER A 39 11.23 -8.71 -12.60
C SER A 39 12.49 -8.90 -13.43
N ARG A 40 13.42 -7.96 -13.35
CA ARG A 40 14.73 -8.03 -14.01
C ARG A 40 15.83 -7.86 -12.98
N GLY A 41 16.87 -8.69 -13.04
CA GLY A 41 17.98 -8.67 -12.08
C GLY A 41 18.04 -9.94 -11.23
N SER A 42 18.73 -9.86 -10.08
CA SER A 42 18.90 -11.01 -9.18
C SER A 42 17.67 -11.23 -8.30
N THR A 43 16.72 -12.01 -8.80
CA THR A 43 15.51 -12.43 -8.07
C THR A 43 15.70 -13.69 -7.22
N LYS A 44 16.93 -14.22 -7.18
CA LYS A 44 17.27 -15.45 -6.41
C LYS A 44 17.15 -15.24 -4.90
N THR A 45 17.38 -14.02 -4.42
CA THR A 45 17.31 -13.68 -3.00
C THR A 45 15.93 -13.12 -2.66
N LEU A 46 15.24 -13.76 -1.71
CA LEU A 46 13.89 -13.37 -1.30
C LEU A 46 13.83 -11.93 -0.75
N GLY A 47 14.78 -11.52 0.09
CA GLY A 47 14.78 -10.19 0.73
C GLY A 47 14.82 -9.03 -0.26
N ASN A 48 15.72 -9.09 -1.26
CA ASN A 48 15.79 -8.08 -2.30
C ASN A 48 14.51 -8.05 -3.13
N PHE A 49 13.94 -9.23 -3.44
CA PHE A 49 12.74 -9.29 -4.25
C PHE A 49 11.52 -8.69 -3.54
N VAL A 50 11.32 -8.97 -2.25
CA VAL A 50 10.25 -8.34 -1.44
C VAL A 50 10.45 -6.83 -1.38
N LYS A 51 11.67 -6.37 -1.10
CA LYS A 51 11.99 -4.94 -1.01
C LYS A 51 11.63 -4.23 -2.31
N GLU A 52 12.06 -4.74 -3.46
CA GLU A 52 11.77 -4.09 -4.74
C GLU A 52 10.27 -4.11 -5.07
N THR A 53 9.53 -5.15 -4.67
CA THR A 53 8.05 -5.15 -4.83
C THR A 53 7.39 -4.07 -3.96
N PHE A 54 7.86 -3.88 -2.73
CA PHE A 54 7.34 -2.84 -1.84
C PHE A 54 7.71 -1.44 -2.34
N ASP A 55 8.94 -1.26 -2.82
CA ASP A 55 9.39 0.00 -3.43
C ASP A 55 8.59 0.37 -4.68
N CYS A 56 8.20 -0.63 -5.49
CA CYS A 56 7.29 -0.42 -6.62
C CYS A 56 5.92 0.09 -6.14
N LEU A 57 5.34 -0.54 -5.12
CA LEU A 57 4.05 -0.12 -4.54
C LEU A 57 4.12 1.28 -3.92
N MET A 58 5.21 1.66 -3.26
CA MET A 58 5.36 3.02 -2.73
C MET A 58 5.40 4.07 -3.85
N LYS A 59 6.04 3.75 -4.98
CA LYS A 59 6.13 4.66 -6.14
C LYS A 59 4.81 4.86 -6.87
N THR A 60 3.81 3.97 -6.71
CA THR A 60 2.50 4.16 -7.34
C THR A 60 1.81 5.42 -6.84
N TYR A 61 1.93 5.73 -5.54
CA TYR A 61 1.44 6.98 -4.97
C TYR A 61 2.25 8.20 -5.40
N GLY A 62 3.51 8.00 -5.80
CA GLY A 62 4.35 9.04 -6.41
C GLY A 62 3.99 9.35 -7.86
N PHE A 63 3.19 8.51 -8.53
CA PHE A 63 2.79 8.73 -9.92
C PHE A 63 1.63 9.72 -10.00
N LEU A 64 1.89 10.88 -10.61
CA LEU A 64 0.92 11.95 -10.72
C LEU A 64 0.00 11.73 -11.94
N THR A 65 -1.15 11.12 -11.70
CA THR A 65 -2.23 11.04 -12.70
C THR A 65 -2.95 12.39 -12.83
N PRO A 66 -3.59 12.70 -13.99
CA PRO A 66 -4.34 13.95 -14.18
C PRO A 66 -5.42 14.23 -13.12
N ASN A 67 -5.92 13.17 -12.48
CA ASN A 67 -6.90 13.27 -11.39
C ASN A 67 -6.33 13.96 -10.14
N PHE A 68 -5.02 13.89 -9.94
CA PHE A 68 -4.30 14.42 -8.77
C PHE A 68 -3.63 15.77 -9.04
N TRP A 69 -3.86 16.42 -10.19
CA TRP A 69 -3.31 17.75 -10.51
C TRP A 69 -3.99 18.91 -9.79
N LYS A 70 -5.12 18.64 -9.12
CA LYS A 70 -5.81 19.65 -8.32
C LYS A 70 -4.92 20.10 -7.16
N GLU A 71 -5.01 21.38 -6.83
CA GLU A 71 -4.25 21.95 -5.72
C GLU A 71 -4.53 21.21 -4.41
N ALA A 72 -3.46 20.80 -3.72
CA ALA A 72 -3.58 20.14 -2.42
C ALA A 72 -4.03 21.15 -1.36
N ARG A 73 -5.08 20.80 -0.60
CA ARG A 73 -5.52 21.62 0.54
C ARG A 73 -4.66 21.27 1.75
N PHE A 74 -3.87 22.23 2.22
CA PHE A 74 -3.08 22.06 3.43
C PHE A 74 -3.98 22.16 4.66
N THR A 75 -4.16 21.04 5.36
CA THR A 75 -4.74 21.02 6.70
C THR A 75 -3.64 21.17 7.74
N LYS A 76 -4.00 21.57 8.96
CA LYS A 76 -3.09 21.55 10.11
C LYS A 76 -2.61 20.12 10.35
N SER A 77 -1.37 19.98 10.83
CA SER A 77 -0.86 18.65 11.17
C SER A 77 -1.53 18.14 12.44
N PRO A 78 -1.77 16.82 12.57
CA PRO A 78 -2.37 16.27 13.79
C PRO A 78 -1.60 16.62 15.07
N PHE A 79 -0.27 16.77 14.97
CA PHE A 79 0.57 17.23 16.09
C PHE A 79 0.22 18.65 16.54
N GLN A 80 -0.18 19.51 15.61
CA GLN A 80 -0.60 20.88 15.91
C GLN A 80 -1.99 20.93 16.54
N ASP A 81 -2.92 20.07 16.10
CA ASP A 81 -4.30 20.05 16.63
C ASP A 81 -4.38 19.42 18.02
N TYR A 82 -3.55 18.41 18.33
CA TYR A 82 -3.58 17.68 19.61
C TYR A 82 -2.45 18.06 20.57
N PHE A 83 -1.82 19.21 20.36
CA PHE A 83 -0.68 19.68 21.17
C PHE A 83 -1.01 19.71 22.68
N ASP A 84 -2.23 20.13 23.06
CA ASP A 84 -2.67 20.21 24.45
C ASP A 84 -2.75 18.83 25.14
N ILE A 85 -3.01 17.78 24.37
CA ILE A 85 -3.10 16.39 24.86
C ILE A 85 -1.69 15.82 25.03
N LEU A 86 -0.79 16.12 24.09
CA LEU A 86 0.59 15.65 24.08
C LEU A 86 1.47 16.36 25.12
N ALA A 87 1.14 17.60 25.50
CA ALA A 87 1.86 18.37 26.51
C ALA A 87 1.75 17.76 27.93
N LYS A 88 0.78 16.87 28.16
CA LYS A 88 0.56 16.21 29.45
C LYS A 88 1.47 14.97 29.58
N PRO A 89 2.18 14.78 30.70
CA PRO A 89 3.08 13.63 30.87
C PRO A 89 2.35 12.30 30.81
N SER A 90 2.87 11.36 30.00
CA SER A 90 2.18 10.22 29.40
C SER A 90 1.89 9.00 30.29
N ASN A 91 1.98 9.11 31.63
CA ASN A 91 1.99 7.93 32.49
C ASN A 91 0.63 7.19 32.65
N LYS A 92 -0.44 7.59 31.91
CA LYS A 92 -1.79 6.98 32.03
C LYS A 92 -2.65 6.90 30.74
N VAL A 93 -2.12 7.07 29.53
CA VAL A 93 -2.97 7.36 28.33
C VAL A 93 -3.58 6.13 27.61
N ILE A 94 -3.27 4.90 28.01
CA ILE A 94 -3.78 3.66 27.37
C ILE A 94 -5.20 3.26 27.83
N VAL A 95 -6.22 4.15 27.90
CA VAL A 95 -7.60 3.71 28.19
C VAL A 95 -8.74 4.47 27.46
N TYR A 96 -8.58 5.69 26.93
CA TYR A 96 -9.76 6.51 26.60
C TYR A 96 -10.28 6.47 25.15
N ALA A 97 -9.63 5.78 24.21
CA ALA A 97 -10.03 5.84 22.80
C ALA A 97 -11.17 4.88 22.40
N SER A 98 -11.68 4.07 23.33
CA SER A 98 -12.69 3.03 23.02
C SER A 98 -14.01 3.16 23.80
N LYS A 99 -14.26 4.28 24.49
CA LYS A 99 -15.60 4.59 25.01
C LYS A 99 -16.00 6.00 24.59
N GLU A 100 -17.13 6.10 23.88
CA GLU A 100 -17.82 7.29 23.36
C GLU A 100 -17.21 7.82 22.03
N ALA A 101 -17.89 7.89 20.88
CA ALA A 101 -19.31 7.84 20.59
C ALA A 101 -19.58 7.43 19.12
N ALA A 102 -20.52 6.51 18.93
CA ALA A 102 -21.45 6.46 17.81
C ALA A 102 -22.82 6.08 18.42
N PRO A 103 -23.99 6.45 17.85
CA PRO A 103 -24.26 7.17 16.60
C PRO A 103 -25.16 8.43 16.78
N GLU A 104 -25.02 9.45 15.94
CA GLU A 104 -26.15 10.33 15.61
C GLU A 104 -26.63 10.04 14.19
N ARG A 105 -27.91 9.70 14.13
CA ARG A 105 -28.72 9.37 12.97
C ARG A 105 -28.95 10.63 12.14
N PHE A 106 -28.54 10.64 10.88
CA PHE A 106 -28.98 11.68 9.95
C PHE A 106 -30.25 11.19 9.25
N GLU A 107 -31.39 11.78 9.59
CA GLU A 107 -32.60 11.73 8.76
C GLU A 107 -32.50 12.78 7.65
N ALA A 108 -32.67 12.33 6.41
CA ALA A 108 -33.42 12.98 5.33
C ALA A 108 -33.63 11.94 4.21
#